data_AF-A0A0C1RQJ9-F1
#
_entry.id   AF-A0A0C1RQJ9-F1
#
_cell.length_a   1.000
_cell.length_b   1.000
_cell.length_c   1.000
_cell.angle_alpha   90.00
_cell.angle_beta   90.00
_cell.angle_gamma   90.00
#
_symmetry.space_group_name_H-M   'P 1'
#
loop_
_entity.id
_entity.type
_entity.pdbx_description
1 polymer ?
#
loop_
_entity_poly.entity_id
_entity_poly.type
_entity_poly.pdbx_seq_one_letter_code
_entity_poly.pdbx_strand_id
1 'polypeptide(L)' 'MTDPDLTFQTATRELEEILRKLDGDDVNIDSLTVDLERASELIEWCRERLETTQHEVERIVTDLDND' A
#
# COMPACT_ATOMS: atom_id res chain seq x y z
N MET A 1 11.83 -8.67 -2.36
CA MET A 1 12.62 -8.10 -1.25
C MET A 1 11.89 -6.85 -0.82
N THR A 2 11.29 -6.84 0.36
CA THR A 2 10.51 -5.69 0.86
C THR A 2 11.50 -4.58 1.21
N ASP A 3 11.32 -3.41 0.60
CA ASP A 3 12.16 -2.23 0.83
C ASP A 3 12.10 -1.86 2.33
N PRO A 4 13.25 -1.79 3.04
CA PRO A 4 13.27 -1.54 4.48
C PRO A 4 12.68 -0.19 4.90
N ASP A 5 12.50 0.75 3.96
CA ASP A 5 11.86 2.06 4.19
C ASP A 5 10.38 2.10 3.72
N LEU A 6 9.79 0.94 3.40
CA LEU A 6 8.39 0.86 3.00
C LEU A 6 7.46 1.05 4.20
N THR A 7 6.87 2.23 4.28
CA THR A 7 5.88 2.64 5.28
C THR A 7 4.54 2.87 4.59
N PHE A 8 3.45 2.85 5.36
CA PHE A 8 2.12 3.13 4.82
C PHE A 8 2.06 4.51 4.14
N GLN A 9 2.75 5.49 4.71
CA GLN A 9 2.84 6.84 4.15
C GLN A 9 3.63 6.87 2.84
N THR A 10 4.77 6.19 2.76
CA THR A 10 5.58 6.16 1.53
C THR A 10 4.88 5.38 0.42
N ALA A 11 4.24 4.25 0.74
CA ALA A 11 3.44 3.48 -0.19
C ALA A 11 2.25 4.30 -0.76
N THR A 12 1.54 5.04 0.10
CA THR A 12 0.44 5.91 -0.33
C THR A 12 0.95 7.03 -1.23
N ARG A 13 2.09 7.65 -0.90
CA ARG A 13 2.70 8.69 -1.75
C ARG A 13 3.10 8.14 -3.12
N GLU A 14 3.67 6.95 -3.16
CA GLU A 14 4.05 6.29 -4.42
C GLU A 14 2.81 5.99 -5.29
N LEU A 15 1.70 5.56 -4.69
CA LEU A 15 0.43 5.40 -5.41
C LEU A 15 -0.09 6.72 -5.99
N GLU A 16 0.00 7.83 -5.26
CA GLU A 16 -0.36 9.15 -5.77
C GLU A 16 0.52 9.59 -6.94
N GLU A 17 1.84 9.30 -6.88
CA GLU A 17 2.76 9.58 -7.97
C GLU A 17 2.45 8.75 -9.22
N ILE A 18 2.11 7.47 -9.04
CA ILE A 18 1.63 6.61 -10.12
C ILE A 18 0.37 7.21 -10.75
N LEU A 19 -0.64 7.56 -9.96
CA LEU A 19 -1.87 8.18 -10.46
C LEU A 19 -1.59 9.46 -11.27
N ARG A 20 -0.70 10.32 -10.80
CA ARG A 20 -0.30 11.54 -11.53
C ARG A 20 0.37 11.24 -12.86
N LYS A 21 1.15 10.16 -12.94
CA LYS A 21 1.73 9.73 -14.21
C LYS A 21 0.64 9.26 -15.16
N LEU A 22 -0.33 8.46 -14.67
CA LEU A 22 -1.44 7.95 -15.48
C LEU A 22 -2.32 9.06 -16.07
N ASP A 23 -2.50 10.15 -15.33
CA ASP A 23 -3.30 11.32 -15.74
C ASP A 23 -2.52 12.32 -16.63
N GLY A 24 -1.23 12.09 -16.88
CA GLY A 24 -0.40 12.95 -17.72
C GLY A 24 -0.68 12.82 -19.22
N ASP A 25 -0.36 13.85 -20.01
CA ASP A 25 -0.53 13.84 -21.47
C ASP A 25 0.56 13.04 -22.22
N ASP A 26 1.68 12.70 -21.56
CA ASP A 26 2.88 12.08 -22.18
C ASP A 26 3.07 10.63 -21.69
N VAL A 27 1.99 9.87 -21.69
CA VAL A 27 1.95 8.52 -21.12
C VAL A 27 2.32 7.47 -22.17
N ASN A 28 3.43 6.78 -21.95
CA ASN A 28 3.82 5.63 -22.74
C ASN A 28 3.10 4.36 -22.25
N ILE A 29 2.51 3.59 -23.17
CA ILE A 29 1.84 2.30 -22.88
C ILE A 29 2.75 1.29 -22.17
N ASP A 30 4.05 1.30 -22.49
CA ASP A 30 4.98 0.38 -21.85
C ASP A 30 5.24 0.80 -20.39
N SER A 31 5.30 2.11 -20.09
CA SER A 31 5.45 2.60 -18.70
C SER A 31 4.17 2.41 -17.89
N LEU A 32 3.00 2.50 -18.52
CA LEU A 32 1.70 2.23 -17.90
C LEU A 32 1.64 0.83 -17.27
N THR A 33 2.10 -0.18 -18.00
CA THR A 33 2.06 -1.57 -17.54
C THR A 33 2.91 -1.74 -16.28
N VAL A 34 4.12 -1.17 -16.27
CA VAL A 34 5.03 -1.22 -15.12
C VAL A 34 4.46 -0.45 -13.92
N ASP A 35 3.92 0.74 -14.15
CA ASP A 35 3.31 1.55 -13.09
C ASP A 35 2.07 0.84 -12.49
N LEU A 36 1.28 0.12 -13.30
CA LEU A 36 0.14 -0.68 -12.84
C LEU A 36 0.56 -1.91 -12.02
N GLU A 37 1.57 -2.67 -12.47
CA GLU A 37 2.12 -3.79 -11.70
C GLU A 37 2.61 -3.31 -10.34
N ARG A 38 3.35 -2.20 -10.31
CA ARG A 38 3.82 -1.58 -9.08
C ARG A 38 2.69 -1.12 -8.17
N ALA A 39 1.65 -0.50 -8.72
CA ALA A 39 0.47 -0.11 -7.95
C ALA A 39 -0.23 -1.33 -7.33
N SER A 40 -0.32 -2.44 -8.05
CA SER A 40 -0.89 -3.69 -7.53
C SER A 40 -0.12 -4.21 -6.33
N GLU A 41 1.22 -4.26 -6.41
CA GLU A 41 2.08 -4.68 -5.30
C GLU A 41 1.88 -3.79 -4.06
N LEU A 42 1.82 -2.46 -4.26
CA LEU A 42 1.62 -1.51 -3.16
C LEU A 42 0.24 -1.68 -2.51
N ILE A 43 -0.81 -1.94 -3.30
CA ILE A 43 -2.15 -2.17 -2.79
C ILE A 43 -2.21 -3.46 -1.97
N GLU A 44 -1.61 -4.55 -2.43
CA GLU A 44 -1.54 -5.80 -1.67
C GLU A 44 -0.80 -5.60 -0.35
N TRP A 45 0.36 -4.95 -0.39
CA TRP A 45 1.14 -4.65 0.81
C TRP A 45 0.35 -3.79 1.82
N CYS A 46 -0.37 -2.76 1.34
CA CYS A 46 -1.21 -1.92 2.19
C CYS A 46 -2.33 -2.72 2.85
N ARG A 47 -2.95 -3.66 2.13
CA ARG A 47 -4.02 -4.53 2.66
C ARG A 47 -3.49 -5.45 3.75
N GLU A 48 -2.37 -6.12 3.53
CA GLU A 48 -1.75 -7.00 4.52
C GLU A 48 -1.39 -6.23 5.80
N ARG A 49 -0.90 -4.99 5.65
CA ARG A 49 -0.61 -4.12 6.80
C ARG A 49 -1.86 -3.76 7.59
N LEU A 50 -2.94 -3.37 6.91
CA LEU A 50 -4.19 -3.04 7.57
C LEU A 50 -4.79 -4.24 8.29
N GLU A 51 -4.76 -5.43 7.67
CA GLU A 51 -5.22 -6.68 8.29
C GLU A 51 -4.40 -7.03 9.53
N THR A 52 -3.07 -6.91 9.45
CA THR A 52 -2.18 -7.12 10.60
C THR A 52 -2.51 -6.15 11.75
N THR A 53 -2.66 -4.86 11.44
CA THR A 53 -3.02 -3.84 12.44
C THR A 53 -4.41 -4.10 13.03
N GLN A 54 -5.38 -4.51 12.22
CA GLN A 54 -6.72 -4.85 12.69
C GLN A 54 -6.68 -6.02 13.68
N HIS A 55 -5.94 -7.09 13.36
CA HIS A 55 -5.78 -8.23 14.27
C HIS A 55 -5.11 -7.86 15.58
N GLU A 56 -4.12 -6.96 15.55
CA GLU A 56 -3.45 -6.50 16.76
C GLU A 56 -4.39 -5.68 17.64
N VAL A 57 -5.22 -4.81 17.04
CA VAL A 57 -6.27 -4.07 17.76
C VAL A 57 -7.30 -5.01 18.37
N GLU A 58 -7.79 -5.99 17.60
CA GLU A 58 -8.77 -6.98 18.08
C GLU A 58 -8.24 -7.80 19.26
N ARG A 59 -6.96 -8.19 19.20
CA ARG A 59 -6.27 -8.85 20.33
C ARG A 59 -6.24 -7.95 21.57
N ILE A 60 -5.82 -6.69 21.43
CA ILE A 60 -5.75 -5.75 22.55
C ILE A 60 -7.13 -5.56 23.19
N VAL A 61 -8.17 -5.37 22.38
CA VAL A 61 -9.55 -5.23 22.88
C VAL A 61 -10.01 -6.49 23.62
N THR A 62 -9.73 -7.67 23.05
CA THR A 62 -10.07 -8.96 23.69
C THR A 62 -9.34 -9.13 25.02
N ASP A 63 -8.05 -8.78 25.08
CA ASP A 63 -7.26 -8.85 26.32
C ASP A 63 -7.84 -7.92 27.39
N LEU A 64 -8.29 -6.71 27.01
CA LEU A 64 -8.95 -5.76 27.92
C LEU A 64 -10.32 -6.23 28.42
N ASP A 65 -11.10 -6.94 27.60
CA ASP A 65 -12.42 -7.46 27.99
C ASP A 65 -12.34 -8.69 28.92
N ASN A 66 -11.18 -9.34 29.00
CA ASN A 66 -10.94 -10.51 29.85
C ASN A 66 -10.32 -10.19 31.23
N ASP A 67 -10.05 -8.91 31.52
CA ASP A 67 -9.63 -8.36 32.83
C ASP A 67 -10.80 -7.65 33.55
#